data_AF-A0A9W4X5R7-F1
#
_entry.id   AF-A0A9W4X5R7-F1
#
_cell.length_a   1.000
_cell.length_b   1.000
_cell.length_c   1.000
_cell.angle_alpha   90.00
_cell.angle_beta   90.00
_cell.angle_gamma   90.00
#
_symmetry.space_group_name_H-M   'P 1'
#
loop_
_entity.id
_entity.type
_entity.pdbx_description
1 polymer ?
#
loop_
_entity_poly.entity_id
_entity_poly.type
_entity_poly.pdbx_seq_one_letter_code
_entity_poly.pdbx_strand_id
1 'polypeptide(L)'
;MEDQEHNSYFKDKLTELESALINAKSQLSTDTKNIRVYYAIVGLGTLFLILHYSSVLIMPTWLVITVWILTIFLLLAAFGTDVSKSKFEVEKFGTIKRIYLGFPDNDKPEYFDSLVKINVENLAAYYSLVKTHTSLSFKVSLLISIIGFILIISGLVIGFRYDDKIIGYIASGTGIVTEFISSVLFYLYNKTVRQLKEYHDSLINVQNILLSFKLIENTSDEKSKAEMVTKMLEYLVQKK
;
A
#
# COMPACT_ATOMS: atom_id res chain seq x y z
N MET A 1 -38.93 4.16 25.89
CA MET A 1 -38.76 4.94 24.64
C MET A 1 -37.30 4.93 24.21
N GLU A 2 -36.34 5.15 25.11
CA GLU A 2 -34.89 5.06 24.85
C GLU A 2 -34.42 3.70 24.26
N ASP A 3 -34.91 2.57 24.79
CA ASP A 3 -34.54 1.22 24.29
C ASP A 3 -35.05 0.93 22.86
N GLN A 4 -36.13 1.57 22.42
CA GLN A 4 -36.66 1.37 21.06
C GLN A 4 -35.89 2.18 20.02
N GLU A 5 -35.46 3.39 20.35
CA GLU A 5 -34.58 4.18 19.48
C GLU A 5 -33.18 3.56 19.37
N HIS A 6 -32.64 3.02 20.47
CA HIS A 6 -31.32 2.39 20.48
C HIS A 6 -31.26 1.14 19.59
N ASN A 7 -32.29 0.28 19.68
CA ASN A 7 -32.40 -0.94 18.88
C ASN A 7 -32.64 -0.64 17.39
N SER A 8 -33.38 0.44 17.07
CA SER A 8 -33.54 0.93 15.69
C SER A 8 -32.22 1.41 15.11
N TYR A 9 -31.46 2.21 15.86
CA TYR A 9 -30.15 2.72 15.44
C TYR A 9 -29.15 1.59 15.17
N PHE A 10 -29.10 0.58 16.04
CA PHE A 10 -28.22 -0.57 15.86
C PHE A 10 -28.55 -1.37 14.59
N LYS A 11 -29.84 -1.62 14.34
CA LYS A 11 -30.32 -2.35 13.17
C LYS A 11 -30.06 -1.61 11.86
N ASP A 12 -30.24 -0.29 11.84
CA ASP A 12 -29.93 0.54 10.69
C ASP A 12 -28.44 0.52 10.37
N LYS A 13 -27.59 0.65 11.39
CA LYS A 13 -26.12 0.58 11.25
C LYS A 13 -25.64 -0.77 10.71
N LEU A 14 -26.24 -1.87 11.19
CA LEU A 14 -25.90 -3.21 10.72
C LEU A 14 -26.26 -3.38 9.24
N THR A 15 -27.41 -2.86 8.83
CA THR A 15 -27.88 -2.89 7.44
C THR A 15 -26.99 -2.04 6.52
N GLU A 16 -26.55 -0.88 7.00
CA GLU A 16 -25.56 -0.03 6.31
C GLU A 16 -24.23 -0.76 6.12
N LEU A 17 -23.72 -1.41 7.16
CA LEU A 17 -22.48 -2.20 7.13
C LEU A 17 -22.56 -3.40 6.18
N GLU A 18 -23.70 -4.08 6.14
CA GLU A 18 -23.93 -5.18 5.21
C GLU A 18 -23.90 -4.70 3.76
N SER A 19 -24.58 -3.58 3.48
CA SER A 19 -24.60 -2.97 2.16
C SER A 19 -23.19 -2.54 1.72
N ALA A 20 -22.43 -1.90 2.62
CA ALA A 20 -21.05 -1.50 2.37
C ALA A 20 -20.13 -2.71 2.10
N LEU A 21 -20.28 -3.79 2.87
CA LEU A 21 -19.50 -5.02 2.71
C LEU A 21 -19.81 -5.72 1.37
N ILE A 22 -21.08 -5.77 0.96
CA ILE A 22 -21.48 -6.32 -0.35
C ILE A 22 -20.86 -5.50 -1.48
N ASN A 23 -20.94 -4.17 -1.40
CA ASN A 23 -20.34 -3.27 -2.40
C ASN A 23 -18.81 -3.45 -2.49
N ALA A 24 -18.12 -3.52 -1.36
CA ALA A 24 -16.68 -3.74 -1.32
C ALA A 24 -16.28 -5.11 -1.93
N LYS A 25 -17.06 -6.18 -1.66
CA LYS A 25 -16.83 -7.49 -2.27
C LYS A 25 -17.05 -7.48 -3.79
N SER A 26 -18.07 -6.77 -4.25
CA SER A 26 -18.36 -6.60 -5.67
C SER A 26 -17.23 -5.86 -6.41
N GLN A 27 -16.73 -4.77 -5.82
CA GLN A 27 -15.55 -4.06 -6.34
C GLN A 27 -14.32 -4.96 -6.38
N LEU A 28 -14.01 -5.67 -5.28
CA LEU A 28 -12.89 -6.61 -5.23
C LEU A 28 -12.99 -7.69 -6.34
N SER A 29 -14.17 -8.24 -6.58
CA SER A 29 -14.40 -9.21 -7.65
C SER A 29 -14.12 -8.62 -9.03
N THR A 30 -14.59 -7.39 -9.26
CA THR A 30 -14.41 -6.65 -10.52
C THR A 30 -12.94 -6.34 -10.76
N ASP A 31 -12.22 -5.83 -9.77
CA ASP A 31 -10.79 -5.52 -9.88
C ASP A 31 -9.95 -6.77 -10.12
N THR A 32 -10.29 -7.88 -9.44
CA THR A 32 -9.64 -9.18 -9.64
C THR A 32 -9.90 -9.74 -11.04
N LYS A 33 -11.06 -9.48 -11.62
CA LYS A 33 -11.36 -9.88 -13.01
C LYS A 33 -10.57 -9.02 -14.00
N ASN A 34 -10.56 -7.72 -13.80
CA ASN A 34 -9.85 -6.77 -14.67
C ASN A 34 -8.35 -7.07 -14.72
N ILE A 35 -7.72 -7.32 -13.57
CA ILE A 35 -6.28 -7.63 -13.53
C ILE A 35 -5.94 -8.93 -14.28
N ARG A 36 -6.79 -9.96 -14.19
CA ARG A 36 -6.63 -11.21 -14.95
C ARG A 36 -6.76 -10.98 -16.46
N VAL A 37 -7.69 -10.13 -16.88
CA VAL A 37 -7.85 -9.77 -18.30
C VAL A 37 -6.61 -9.05 -18.81
N TYR A 38 -6.06 -8.09 -18.06
CA TYR A 38 -4.83 -7.42 -18.45
C TYR A 38 -3.67 -8.40 -18.64
N TYR A 39 -3.43 -9.29 -17.67
CA TYR A 39 -2.36 -10.30 -17.80
C TYR A 39 -2.59 -11.28 -18.94
N ALA A 40 -3.83 -11.66 -19.24
CA ALA A 40 -4.13 -12.52 -20.38
C ALA A 40 -3.80 -11.83 -21.72
N ILE A 41 -4.14 -10.55 -21.88
CA ILE A 41 -3.84 -9.78 -23.10
C ILE A 41 -2.33 -9.52 -23.22
N VAL A 42 -1.65 -9.19 -22.12
CA VAL A 42 -0.18 -9.07 -22.10
C VAL A 42 0.47 -10.38 -22.51
N GLY A 43 -0.02 -11.52 -22.00
CA GLY A 43 0.46 -12.86 -22.39
C GLY A 43 0.26 -13.19 -23.87
N LEU A 44 -0.86 -12.78 -24.46
CA LEU A 44 -1.09 -12.91 -25.91
C LEU A 44 -0.13 -12.04 -26.72
N GLY A 45 0.09 -10.79 -26.30
CA GLY A 45 1.02 -9.89 -26.96
C GLY A 45 2.47 -10.38 -26.88
N THR A 46 2.91 -10.90 -25.73
CA THR A 46 4.25 -11.49 -25.59
C THR A 46 4.41 -12.76 -26.41
N LEU A 47 3.39 -13.62 -26.48
CA LEU A 47 3.38 -14.80 -27.34
C LEU A 47 3.55 -14.41 -28.82
N PHE A 48 2.84 -13.36 -29.26
CA PHE A 48 2.93 -12.86 -30.63
C PHE A 48 4.35 -12.37 -30.97
N LEU A 49 4.99 -11.67 -30.02
CA LEU A 49 6.38 -11.24 -30.16
C LEU A 49 7.35 -12.43 -30.21
N ILE A 50 7.15 -13.46 -29.37
CA ILE A 50 7.99 -14.67 -29.38
C ILE A 50 7.89 -15.40 -30.73
N LEU A 51 6.68 -15.55 -31.28
CA LEU A 51 6.45 -16.18 -32.58
C LEU A 51 7.11 -15.39 -33.72
N HIS A 52 7.20 -14.07 -33.59
CA HIS A 52 7.92 -13.24 -34.55
C HIS A 52 9.44 -13.49 -34.50
N TYR A 53 10.04 -13.42 -33.31
CA TYR A 53 11.48 -13.63 -33.13
C TYR A 53 11.94 -15.06 -33.38
N SER A 54 11.07 -16.06 -33.20
CA SER A 54 11.34 -17.45 -33.57
C SER A 54 11.22 -17.72 -35.07
N SER A 55 11.01 -16.69 -35.90
CA SER A 55 10.82 -16.75 -37.35
C SER A 55 9.60 -17.57 -37.80
N VAL A 56 8.68 -17.90 -36.88
CA VAL A 56 7.42 -18.60 -37.20
C VAL A 56 6.42 -17.65 -37.86
N LEU A 57 6.39 -16.38 -37.45
CA LEU A 57 5.52 -15.35 -38.03
C LEU A 57 6.31 -14.12 -38.50
N ILE A 58 6.32 -13.86 -39.80
CA ILE A 58 6.98 -12.66 -40.35
C ILE A 58 5.99 -11.50 -40.33
N MET A 59 6.31 -10.46 -39.56
CA MET A 59 5.50 -9.25 -39.42
C MET A 59 6.30 -8.02 -39.86
N PRO A 60 5.64 -6.98 -40.39
CA PRO A 60 6.31 -5.73 -40.71
C PRO A 60 6.73 -5.00 -39.43
N THR A 61 7.87 -4.30 -39.48
CA THR A 61 8.52 -3.68 -38.30
C THR A 61 7.61 -2.71 -37.54
N TRP A 62 6.75 -1.96 -38.24
CA TRP A 62 5.83 -1.03 -37.60
C TRP A 62 4.78 -1.74 -36.72
N LEU A 63 4.33 -2.93 -37.13
CA LEU A 63 3.35 -3.73 -36.37
C LEU A 63 3.99 -4.33 -35.11
N VAL A 64 5.26 -4.73 -35.20
CA VAL A 64 6.02 -5.21 -34.02
C VAL A 64 6.15 -4.09 -32.98
N ILE A 65 6.45 -2.87 -33.42
CA ILE A 65 6.55 -1.70 -32.53
C ILE A 65 5.20 -1.37 -31.87
N THR A 66 4.09 -1.41 -32.60
CA THR A 66 2.77 -1.13 -32.01
C THR A 66 2.36 -2.19 -30.99
N VAL A 67 2.67 -3.48 -31.24
CA VAL A 67 2.44 -4.57 -30.28
C VAL A 67 3.30 -4.39 -29.02
N TRP A 68 4.56 -3.97 -29.16
CA TRP A 68 5.42 -3.61 -28.02
C TRP A 68 4.85 -2.45 -27.19
N ILE A 69 4.39 -1.38 -27.85
CA ILE A 69 3.82 -0.22 -27.15
C ILE A 69 2.52 -0.62 -26.42
N LEU A 70 1.63 -1.34 -27.09
CA LEU A 70 0.37 -1.81 -26.50
C LEU A 70 0.60 -2.76 -25.32
N THR A 71 1.55 -3.68 -25.44
CA THR A 71 1.87 -4.61 -24.35
C THR A 71 2.43 -3.87 -23.15
N ILE A 72 3.37 -2.93 -23.34
CA ILE A 72 3.92 -2.10 -22.25
C ILE A 72 2.82 -1.25 -21.61
N PHE A 73 1.95 -0.63 -22.40
CA PHE A 73 0.85 0.19 -21.90
C PHE A 73 -0.14 -0.63 -21.05
N LEU A 74 -0.52 -1.82 -21.51
CA LEU A 74 -1.39 -2.72 -20.76
C LEU A 74 -0.73 -3.27 -19.49
N LEU A 75 0.59 -3.48 -19.53
CA LEU A 75 1.37 -3.87 -18.35
C LEU A 75 1.34 -2.75 -17.30
N LEU A 76 1.53 -1.49 -17.71
CA LEU A 76 1.40 -0.33 -16.83
C LEU A 76 -0.03 -0.19 -16.26
N ALA A 77 -1.05 -0.40 -17.08
CA ALA A 77 -2.45 -0.39 -16.62
C ALA A 77 -2.73 -1.51 -15.59
N ALA A 78 -2.17 -2.71 -15.79
CA ALA A 78 -2.28 -3.83 -14.85
C ALA A 78 -1.61 -3.52 -13.50
N PHE A 79 -0.46 -2.84 -13.52
CA PHE A 79 0.21 -2.37 -12.31
C PHE A 79 -0.58 -1.28 -11.57
N GLY A 80 -1.34 -0.44 -12.29
CA GLY A 80 -2.19 0.60 -11.70
C GLY A 80 -3.47 0.07 -11.04
N THR A 81 -3.95 -1.12 -11.42
CA THR A 81 -5.10 -1.75 -10.76
C THR A 81 -4.71 -2.38 -9.43
N ASP A 82 -4.83 -1.61 -8.36
CA ASP A 82 -4.48 -2.05 -7.01
C ASP A 82 -5.63 -2.81 -6.32
N VAL A 83 -5.66 -4.13 -6.51
CA VAL A 83 -6.60 -5.06 -5.85
C VAL A 83 -6.46 -5.04 -4.32
N SER A 84 -5.31 -4.58 -3.78
CA SER A 84 -5.07 -4.56 -2.33
C SER A 84 -5.99 -3.59 -1.59
N LYS A 85 -6.34 -2.46 -2.22
CA LYS A 85 -7.27 -1.47 -1.66
C LYS A 85 -8.66 -2.06 -1.45
N SER A 86 -9.22 -2.69 -2.49
CA SER A 86 -10.55 -3.30 -2.45
C SER A 86 -10.59 -4.48 -1.48
N LYS A 87 -9.46 -5.20 -1.32
CA LYS A 87 -9.33 -6.28 -0.32
C LYS A 87 -9.34 -5.73 1.12
N PHE A 88 -8.64 -4.62 1.35
CA PHE A 88 -8.62 -3.94 2.64
C PHE A 88 -10.00 -3.42 3.04
N GLU A 89 -10.77 -2.84 2.11
CA GLU A 89 -12.13 -2.38 2.38
C GLU A 89 -13.07 -3.52 2.80
N VAL A 90 -12.99 -4.68 2.14
CA VAL A 90 -13.75 -5.89 2.54
C VAL A 90 -13.37 -6.34 3.95
N GLU A 91 -12.08 -6.36 4.26
CA GLU A 91 -11.58 -6.77 5.58
C GLU A 91 -12.00 -5.79 6.69
N LYS A 92 -11.95 -4.49 6.40
CA LYS A 92 -12.40 -3.41 7.28
C LYS A 92 -13.88 -3.55 7.60
N PHE A 93 -14.76 -3.58 6.59
CA PHE A 93 -16.20 -3.70 6.82
C PHE A 93 -16.58 -5.04 7.48
N GLY A 94 -15.90 -6.13 7.12
CA GLY A 94 -16.08 -7.43 7.77
C GLY A 94 -15.70 -7.42 9.25
N THR A 95 -14.63 -6.71 9.61
CA THR A 95 -14.20 -6.58 11.00
C THR A 95 -15.14 -5.69 11.80
N ILE A 96 -15.54 -4.53 11.26
CA ILE A 96 -16.53 -3.66 11.91
C ILE A 96 -17.87 -4.39 12.12
N LYS A 97 -18.33 -5.18 11.14
CA LYS A 97 -19.55 -5.99 11.28
C LYS A 97 -19.43 -7.04 12.39
N ARG A 98 -18.31 -7.78 12.45
CA ARG A 98 -18.07 -8.80 13.51
C ARG A 98 -18.02 -8.17 14.91
N ILE A 99 -17.44 -6.98 15.00
CA ILE A 99 -17.37 -6.17 16.21
C ILE A 99 -18.79 -5.77 16.64
N TYR A 100 -19.59 -5.19 15.74
CA TYR A 100 -20.99 -4.83 16.02
C TYR A 100 -21.85 -6.03 16.45
N LEU A 101 -21.66 -7.21 15.84
CA LEU A 101 -22.38 -8.44 16.19
C LEU A 101 -21.89 -9.11 17.48
N GLY A 102 -20.71 -8.74 17.98
CA GLY A 102 -20.05 -9.34 19.13
C GLY A 102 -20.37 -8.69 20.47
N PHE A 103 -21.10 -7.56 20.48
CA PHE A 103 -21.48 -6.88 21.72
C PHE A 103 -22.94 -7.20 22.08
N PRO A 104 -23.20 -7.95 23.16
CA PRO A 104 -24.49 -7.89 23.83
C PRO A 104 -24.68 -6.46 24.35
N ASP A 105 -25.88 -5.91 24.20
CA ASP A 105 -26.29 -4.69 24.89
C ASP A 105 -25.91 -4.78 26.38
N ASN A 106 -25.31 -3.71 26.90
CA ASN A 106 -24.92 -3.46 28.30
C ASN A 106 -23.45 -3.74 28.66
N ASP A 107 -22.51 -2.87 28.24
CA ASP A 107 -21.54 -2.23 29.14
C ASP A 107 -20.64 -1.21 28.42
N LYS A 108 -20.70 0.06 28.86
CA LYS A 108 -20.03 1.22 28.23
C LYS A 108 -18.48 1.35 28.41
N PRO A 109 -17.73 0.50 29.15
CA PRO A 109 -16.26 0.47 29.09
C PRO A 109 -15.72 -0.12 27.77
N GLU A 110 -16.40 -1.12 27.19
CA GLU A 110 -15.91 -1.85 26.00
C GLU A 110 -15.82 -0.98 24.74
N TYR A 111 -16.62 0.10 24.66
CA TYR A 111 -16.60 1.00 23.51
C TYR A 111 -15.29 1.78 23.39
N PHE A 112 -14.76 2.32 24.49
CA PHE A 112 -13.51 3.08 24.48
C PHE A 112 -12.32 2.16 24.16
N ASP A 113 -12.25 1.00 24.81
CA ASP A 113 -11.19 0.02 24.56
C ASP A 113 -11.21 -0.49 23.12
N SER A 114 -12.41 -0.71 22.57
CA SER A 114 -12.59 -1.10 21.17
C SER A 114 -12.15 0.00 20.21
N LEU A 115 -12.51 1.27 20.48
CA LEU A 115 -12.06 2.40 19.66
C LEU A 115 -10.54 2.58 19.68
N VAL A 116 -9.92 2.45 20.86
CA VAL A 116 -8.46 2.55 20.97
C VAL A 116 -7.79 1.38 20.26
N LYS A 117 -8.29 0.16 20.46
CA LYS A 117 -7.79 -1.03 19.76
C LYS A 117 -7.89 -0.89 18.24
N ILE A 118 -9.02 -0.44 17.71
CA ILE A 118 -9.22 -0.20 16.27
C ILE A 118 -8.22 0.84 15.75
N ASN A 119 -8.01 1.94 16.47
CA ASN A 119 -7.06 2.97 16.04
C ASN A 119 -5.62 2.45 16.03
N VAL A 120 -5.21 1.70 17.06
CA VAL A 120 -3.88 1.08 17.12
C VAL A 120 -3.68 0.06 16.01
N GLU A 121 -4.65 -0.82 15.78
CA GLU A 121 -4.62 -1.82 14.70
C GLU A 121 -4.55 -1.13 13.33
N ASN A 122 -5.35 -0.09 13.09
CA ASN A 122 -5.30 0.68 11.85
C ASN A 122 -3.92 1.34 11.65
N LEU A 123 -3.32 1.92 12.70
CA LEU A 123 -2.01 2.55 12.62
C LEU A 123 -0.91 1.53 12.32
N ALA A 124 -0.97 0.35 12.95
CA ALA A 124 -0.06 -0.75 12.70
C ALA A 124 -0.23 -1.34 11.29
N ALA A 125 -1.46 -1.48 10.81
CA ALA A 125 -1.77 -1.94 9.46
C ALA A 125 -1.22 -0.96 8.40
N TYR A 126 -1.42 0.33 8.61
CA TYR A 126 -0.86 1.37 7.74
C TYR A 126 0.67 1.35 7.72
N TYR A 127 1.32 1.23 8.89
CA TYR A 127 2.77 1.05 8.99
C TYR A 127 3.26 -0.17 8.19
N SER A 128 2.59 -1.32 8.33
CA SER A 128 2.95 -2.56 7.61
C SER A 128 2.78 -2.42 6.09
N LEU A 129 1.71 -1.77 5.66
CA LEU A 129 1.43 -1.46 4.25
C LEU A 129 2.53 -0.57 3.68
N VAL A 130 2.80 0.57 4.30
CA VAL A 130 3.83 1.51 3.84
C VAL A 130 5.20 0.85 3.83
N LYS A 131 5.56 0.05 4.84
CA LYS A 131 6.81 -0.73 4.87
C LYS A 131 6.93 -1.65 3.65
N THR A 132 5.86 -2.36 3.30
CA THR A 132 5.83 -3.27 2.16
C THR A 132 6.04 -2.51 0.85
N HIS A 133 5.26 -1.44 0.60
CA HIS A 133 5.42 -0.61 -0.60
C HIS A 133 6.80 0.06 -0.69
N THR A 134 7.35 0.48 0.45
CA THR A 134 8.68 1.11 0.52
C THR A 134 9.79 0.12 0.15
N SER A 135 9.69 -1.13 0.61
CA SER A 135 10.65 -2.19 0.23
C SER A 135 10.59 -2.54 -1.26
N LEU A 136 9.38 -2.52 -1.84
CA LEU A 136 9.20 -2.72 -3.28
C LEU A 136 9.78 -1.54 -4.08
N SER A 137 9.52 -0.32 -3.63
CA SER A 137 10.04 0.91 -4.24
C SER A 137 11.56 0.92 -4.27
N PHE A 138 12.23 0.45 -3.21
CA PHE A 138 13.68 0.28 -3.19
C PHE A 138 14.16 -0.69 -4.26
N LYS A 139 13.54 -1.88 -4.36
CA LYS A 139 13.91 -2.90 -5.35
C LYS A 139 13.72 -2.40 -6.79
N VAL A 140 12.62 -1.70 -7.06
CA VAL A 140 12.33 -1.11 -8.37
C VAL A 140 13.36 -0.04 -8.73
N SER A 141 13.66 0.87 -7.79
CA SER A 141 14.67 1.93 -8.00
C SER A 141 16.04 1.32 -8.30
N LEU A 142 16.45 0.32 -7.51
CA LEU A 142 17.72 -0.39 -7.72
C LEU A 142 17.80 -1.07 -9.08
N LEU A 143 16.73 -1.75 -9.51
CA LEU A 143 16.67 -2.41 -10.82
C LEU A 143 16.80 -1.38 -11.95
N ILE A 144 16.06 -0.28 -11.88
CA ILE A 144 16.12 0.81 -12.87
C ILE A 144 17.53 1.40 -12.93
N SER A 145 18.20 1.63 -11.79
CA SER A 145 19.60 2.08 -11.76
C SER A 145 20.57 1.08 -12.41
N ILE A 146 20.37 -0.22 -12.18
CA ILE A 146 21.23 -1.23 -12.80
C ILE A 146 21.05 -1.21 -14.33
N ILE A 147 19.80 -1.11 -14.82
CA ILE A 147 19.51 -1.01 -16.26
C ILE A 147 20.09 0.28 -16.85
N GLY A 148 19.88 1.42 -16.20
CA GLY A 148 20.40 2.72 -16.65
C GLY A 148 21.92 2.70 -16.77
N PHE A 149 22.61 2.19 -15.75
CA PHE A 149 24.06 2.03 -15.77
C PHE A 149 24.55 1.08 -16.88
N ILE A 150 23.87 -0.04 -17.11
CA ILE A 150 24.20 -0.97 -18.21
C ILE A 150 24.02 -0.30 -19.57
N LEU A 151 22.97 0.53 -19.75
CA LEU A 151 22.76 1.30 -20.99
C LEU A 151 23.88 2.32 -21.23
N ILE A 152 24.35 2.98 -20.17
CA ILE A 152 25.49 3.91 -20.27
C ILE A 152 26.73 3.16 -20.76
N ILE A 153 27.09 2.06 -20.09
CA ILE A 153 28.29 1.28 -20.43
C ILE A 153 28.18 0.69 -21.84
N SER A 154 27.07 0.04 -22.17
CA SER A 154 26.87 -0.58 -23.48
C SER A 154 26.88 0.46 -24.61
N GLY A 155 26.24 1.61 -24.40
CA GLY A 155 26.29 2.73 -25.34
C GLY A 155 27.72 3.22 -25.60
N LEU A 156 28.50 3.45 -24.54
CA LEU A 156 29.89 3.88 -24.68
C LEU A 156 30.74 2.80 -25.40
N VAL A 157 30.62 1.54 -25.00
CA VAL A 157 31.37 0.44 -25.61
C VAL A 157 31.04 0.32 -27.10
N ILE A 158 29.77 0.38 -27.49
CA ILE A 158 29.36 0.29 -28.90
C ILE A 158 29.88 1.50 -29.67
N GLY A 159 29.68 2.71 -29.13
CA GLY A 159 30.08 3.95 -29.78
C GLY A 159 31.59 4.04 -30.02
N PHE A 160 32.42 3.54 -29.10
CA PHE A 160 33.87 3.52 -29.27
C PHE A 160 34.38 2.34 -30.09
N ARG A 161 33.79 1.15 -29.97
CA ARG A 161 34.31 -0.07 -30.62
C ARG A 161 33.91 -0.19 -32.08
N TYR A 162 32.73 0.30 -32.45
CA TYR A 162 32.20 0.21 -33.81
C TYR A 162 32.21 1.56 -34.55
N ASP A 163 32.77 2.60 -33.94
CA ASP A 163 32.76 4.00 -34.40
C ASP A 163 31.34 4.56 -34.71
N ASP A 164 30.30 3.89 -34.20
CA ASP A 164 28.92 4.33 -34.32
C ASP A 164 28.54 5.28 -33.18
N LYS A 165 29.02 6.51 -33.32
CA LYS A 165 28.82 7.57 -32.32
C LYS A 165 27.34 7.88 -32.10
N ILE A 166 26.49 7.72 -33.12
CA ILE A 166 25.05 7.99 -33.02
C ILE A 166 24.41 6.99 -32.06
N ILE A 167 24.64 5.69 -32.26
CA ILE A 167 24.11 4.66 -31.34
C ILE A 167 24.67 4.86 -29.94
N GLY A 168 25.97 5.18 -29.82
CA GLY A 168 26.59 5.45 -28.53
C GLY A 168 25.94 6.62 -27.78
N TYR A 169 25.70 7.74 -28.46
CA TYR A 169 25.04 8.90 -27.84
C TYR A 169 23.59 8.61 -27.44
N ILE A 170 22.82 7.91 -28.27
CA ILE A 170 21.42 7.57 -27.96
C ILE A 170 21.35 6.63 -26.75
N ALA A 171 22.14 5.56 -26.74
CA ALA A 171 22.13 4.57 -25.66
C ALA A 171 22.63 5.18 -24.34
N SER A 172 23.76 5.89 -24.34
CA SER A 172 24.28 6.52 -23.13
C SER A 172 23.41 7.67 -22.64
N GLY A 173 22.83 8.47 -23.55
CA GLY A 173 21.87 9.52 -23.20
C GLY A 173 20.61 8.95 -22.54
N THR A 174 20.07 7.85 -23.08
CA THR A 174 18.92 7.14 -22.49
C THR A 174 19.27 6.58 -21.10
N GLY A 175 20.48 6.03 -20.94
CA GLY A 175 20.97 5.56 -19.66
C GLY A 175 21.06 6.67 -18.62
N ILE A 176 21.55 7.87 -18.98
CA ILE A 176 21.61 9.03 -18.08
C ILE A 176 20.20 9.46 -17.63
N VAL A 177 19.23 9.52 -18.55
CA VAL A 177 17.83 9.83 -18.21
C VAL A 177 17.27 8.77 -17.26
N THR A 178 17.60 7.50 -17.46
CA THR A 178 17.19 6.39 -16.61
C THR A 178 17.78 6.51 -15.19
N GLU A 179 19.06 6.90 -15.06
CA GLU A 179 19.69 7.17 -13.76
C GLU A 179 19.05 8.35 -13.03
N PHE A 180 18.66 9.39 -13.75
CA PHE A 180 17.94 10.52 -13.17
C PHE A 180 16.59 10.06 -12.58
N ILE A 181 15.84 9.23 -13.31
CA ILE A 181 14.59 8.66 -12.82
C ILE A 181 14.83 7.79 -11.57
N SER A 182 15.83 6.90 -11.61
CA SER A 182 16.23 6.08 -10.46
C SER A 182 16.55 6.93 -9.23
N SER A 183 17.30 8.02 -9.41
CA SER A 183 17.68 8.94 -8.34
C SER A 183 16.46 9.60 -7.69
N VAL A 184 15.49 10.04 -8.49
CA VAL A 184 14.22 10.58 -7.98
C VAL A 184 13.45 9.52 -7.18
N LEU A 185 13.38 8.28 -7.67
CA LEU A 185 12.71 7.20 -6.93
C LEU A 185 13.41 6.87 -5.61
N PHE A 186 14.75 6.85 -5.57
CA PHE A 186 15.51 6.71 -4.33
C PHE A 186 15.27 7.85 -3.34
N TYR A 187 15.13 9.08 -3.84
CA TYR A 187 14.76 10.22 -3.01
C TYR A 187 13.37 10.04 -2.37
N LEU A 188 12.37 9.60 -3.16
CA LEU A 188 11.04 9.30 -2.63
C LEU A 188 11.08 8.18 -1.59
N TYR A 189 11.82 7.10 -1.86
CA TYR A 189 12.05 6.02 -0.91
C TYR A 189 12.58 6.54 0.43
N ASN A 190 13.63 7.36 0.42
CA ASN A 190 14.21 7.93 1.64
C ASN A 190 13.21 8.79 2.42
N LYS A 191 12.40 9.58 1.71
CA LYS A 191 11.34 10.39 2.32
C LYS A 191 10.27 9.51 2.99
N THR A 192 9.85 8.43 2.32
CA THR A 192 8.85 7.49 2.87
C THR A 192 9.39 6.70 4.07
N VAL A 193 10.66 6.27 4.04
CA VAL A 193 11.30 5.62 5.20
C VAL A 193 11.30 6.54 6.43
N ARG A 194 11.55 7.84 6.24
CA ARG A 194 11.47 8.80 7.34
C ARG A 194 10.05 8.91 7.90
N GLN A 195 9.03 8.97 7.05
CA GLN A 195 7.63 8.94 7.51
C GLN A 195 7.30 7.65 8.25
N LEU A 196 7.80 6.50 7.77
CA LEU A 196 7.59 5.21 8.42
C LEU A 196 8.17 5.18 9.85
N LYS A 197 9.30 5.85 10.07
CA LYS A 197 9.86 6.05 11.41
C LYS A 197 8.92 6.88 12.29
N GLU A 198 8.39 8.00 11.80
CA GLU A 198 7.44 8.83 12.54
C GLU A 198 6.18 8.04 12.94
N TYR A 199 5.67 7.18 12.05
CA TYR A 199 4.55 6.28 12.37
C TYR A 199 4.91 5.23 13.42
N HIS A 200 6.11 4.65 13.34
CA HIS A 200 6.59 3.71 14.36
C HIS A 200 6.66 4.38 15.73
N ASP A 201 7.26 5.58 15.81
CA ASP A 201 7.38 6.36 17.03
C ASP A 201 5.98 6.71 17.60
N SER A 202 5.03 7.05 16.73
CA SER A 202 3.63 7.25 17.13
C SER A 202 2.99 5.99 17.69
N LEU A 203 3.26 4.81 17.11
CA LEU A 203 2.72 3.54 17.60
C LEU A 203 3.27 3.19 19.00
N ILE A 204 4.57 3.39 19.22
CA ILE A 204 5.20 3.21 20.54
C ILE A 204 4.58 4.16 21.57
N ASN A 205 4.33 5.43 21.19
CA ASN A 205 3.67 6.37 22.08
C ASN A 205 2.27 5.91 22.50
N VAL A 206 1.45 5.40 21.58
CA VAL A 206 0.12 4.89 21.91
C VAL A 206 0.20 3.65 22.79
N GLN A 207 1.15 2.74 22.52
CA GLN A 207 1.38 1.56 23.38
C GLN A 207 1.77 1.96 24.81
N ASN A 208 2.66 2.95 24.96
CA ASN A 208 3.05 3.44 26.27
C ASN A 208 1.86 4.03 27.04
N ILE A 209 1.00 4.81 26.37
CA ILE A 209 -0.24 5.36 26.97
C ILE A 209 -1.17 4.23 27.44
N LEU A 210 -1.39 3.22 26.60
CA LEU A 210 -2.23 2.06 26.95
C LEU A 210 -1.67 1.27 28.14
N LEU A 211 -0.36 1.06 28.20
CA LEU A 211 0.29 0.43 29.34
C LEU A 211 0.14 1.28 30.61
N SER A 212 0.25 2.61 30.50
CA SER A 212 0.00 3.52 31.63
C SER A 212 -1.43 3.41 32.15
N PHE A 213 -2.45 3.39 31.27
CA PHE A 213 -3.84 3.15 31.66
C PHE A 213 -4.01 1.81 32.39
N LYS A 214 -3.43 0.74 31.84
CA LYS A 214 -3.49 -0.60 32.46
C LYS A 214 -2.80 -0.64 33.84
N LEU A 215 -1.71 0.09 34.04
CA LEU A 215 -1.05 0.19 35.35
C LEU A 215 -1.91 0.96 36.36
N ILE A 216 -2.55 2.05 35.94
CA ILE A 216 -3.49 2.83 36.76
C ILE A 216 -4.69 1.99 37.17
N GLU A 217 -5.26 1.22 36.23
CA GLU A 217 -6.41 0.36 36.49
C GLU A 217 -6.09 -0.76 37.49
N ASN A 218 -4.91 -1.38 37.38
CA ASN A 218 -4.47 -2.45 38.28
C ASN A 218 -4.01 -1.96 39.67
N THR A 219 -4.00 -0.65 39.93
CA THR A 219 -3.60 -0.09 41.23
C THR A 219 -4.78 -0.04 42.18
N SER A 220 -4.69 -0.77 43.30
CA SER A 220 -5.77 -0.87 44.30
C SER A 220 -5.90 0.35 45.23
N ASP A 221 -4.81 1.09 45.44
CA ASP A 221 -4.80 2.28 46.31
C ASP A 221 -5.30 3.51 45.56
N GLU A 222 -6.47 4.03 45.96
CA GLU A 222 -7.11 5.20 45.33
C GLU A 222 -6.23 6.45 45.37
N LYS A 223 -5.43 6.63 46.42
CA LYS A 223 -4.54 7.80 46.53
C LYS A 223 -3.41 7.73 45.50
N SER A 224 -2.74 6.59 45.39
CA SER A 224 -1.71 6.34 44.39
C SER A 224 -2.26 6.39 42.96
N LYS A 225 -3.48 5.87 42.76
CA LYS A 225 -4.17 5.92 41.46
C LYS A 225 -4.42 7.36 41.00
N ALA A 226 -4.93 8.22 41.88
CA ALA A 226 -5.13 9.65 41.59
C ALA A 226 -3.81 10.38 41.26
N GLU A 227 -2.73 10.06 41.98
CA GLU A 227 -1.40 10.62 41.70
C GLU A 227 -0.87 10.18 40.32
N MET A 228 -1.02 8.91 39.97
CA MET A 228 -0.60 8.36 38.67
C MET A 228 -1.39 8.97 37.50
N VAL A 229 -2.72 9.13 37.66
CA VAL A 229 -3.56 9.82 36.67
C VAL A 229 -3.11 11.25 36.46
N THR A 230 -2.82 11.98 37.55
CA THR A 230 -2.35 13.38 37.48
C THR A 230 -1.05 13.48 36.69
N LYS A 231 -0.04 12.64 37.00
CA LYS A 231 1.23 12.61 36.27
C LYS A 231 1.06 12.24 34.79
N MET A 232 0.15 11.33 34.48
CA MET A 232 -0.15 10.94 33.10
C MET A 232 -0.77 12.12 32.32
N LEU A 233 -1.72 12.83 32.91
CA LEU A 233 -2.34 14.00 32.28
C LEU A 233 -1.33 15.14 32.07
N GLU A 234 -0.45 15.39 33.04
CA GLU A 234 0.64 16.36 32.91
C GLU A 234 1.56 16.03 31.73
N TYR A 235 1.99 14.77 31.62
CA TYR A 235 2.82 14.30 30.51
C TYR A 235 2.13 14.47 29.15
N LEU A 236 0.84 14.15 29.07
CA LEU A 236 0.06 14.24 27.83
C LEU A 236 -0.19 15.69 27.39
N VAL A 237 -0.39 16.60 28.33
CA VAL A 237 -0.64 18.03 28.04
C VAL A 237 0.65 18.79 27.68
N GLN A 238 1.79 18.43 28.29
CA GLN A 238 3.08 19.09 28.01
C GLN A 238 3.70 18.71 26.65
N LYS A 239 3.28 17.60 26.03
CA LYS A 239 3.87 17.08 24.78
C LYS A 239 3.40 17.84 23.52
N LYS A 240 3.00 19.11 23.63
CA LYS A 240 2.49 19.93 22.53
C LYS A 240 3.59 20.76 21.86
#